data_AF-A0A8C2EC47-F1
#
_entry.id   AF-A0A8C2EC47-F1
#
_cell.length_a   1.000
_cell.length_b   1.000
_cell.length_c   1.000
_cell.angle_alpha   90.00
_cell.angle_beta   90.00
_cell.angle_gamma   90.00
#
_symmetry.space_group_name_H-M   'P 1'
#
loop_
_entity.id
_entity.type
_entity.pdbx_description
1 polymer ?
#
loop_
_entity_poly.entity_id
_entity_poly.type
_entity_poly.pdbx_seq_one_letter_code
_entity_poly.pdbx_strand_id
1 'polypeptide(L)'
;MLYVDGMNGVIGHTETIQWLYLLIGSKFRLVVKTSLKLLLVFVEYSESNAPLLIQAINTVDSKRGCKQWSNAMEILAEKDGVDTELLVYVMTLINKTLAALPDQDSFYDMVDVLEEQGIHWADQAPPPRSAPPPHTAQTSRSSTRGETTH
;
A
#
# COMPACT_ATOMS: atom_id res chain seq x y z
N MET A 1 21.80 5.03 3.96
CA MET A 1 21.15 4.31 2.84
C MET A 1 21.53 4.83 1.46
N LEU A 2 22.25 5.95 1.31
CA LEU A 2 22.49 6.57 0.00
C LEU A 2 23.62 5.91 -0.83
N TYR A 3 24.43 5.04 -0.21
CA TYR A 3 25.49 4.28 -0.88
C TYR A 3 25.03 2.84 -1.07
N VAL A 4 25.37 2.24 -2.21
CA VAL A 4 25.00 0.85 -2.58
C VAL A 4 25.38 -0.14 -1.48
N ASP A 5 26.60 -0.05 -0.96
CA ASP A 5 27.07 -0.93 0.13
C ASP A 5 26.30 -0.72 1.43
N GLY A 6 25.95 0.52 1.73
CA GLY A 6 25.14 0.86 2.90
C GLY A 6 23.70 0.37 2.79
N MET A 7 23.12 0.36 1.58
CA MET A 7 21.78 -0.20 1.36
C MET A 7 21.79 -1.73 1.41
N ASN A 8 22.79 -2.36 0.79
CA ASN A 8 22.98 -3.81 0.86
C ASN A 8 23.15 -4.31 2.30
N GLY A 9 23.86 -3.54 3.14
CA GLY A 9 23.95 -3.82 4.57
C GLY A 9 22.58 -3.78 5.28
N VAL A 10 21.72 -2.81 4.96
CA VAL A 10 20.37 -2.73 5.52
C VAL A 10 19.50 -3.90 5.04
N ILE A 11 19.56 -4.23 3.75
CA ILE A 11 18.83 -5.38 3.16
C ILE A 11 19.23 -6.69 3.85
N GLY A 12 20.52 -6.85 4.18
CA GLY A 12 21.04 -8.02 4.89
C GLY A 12 20.67 -8.11 6.37
N HIS A 13 20.07 -7.07 6.97
CA HIS A 13 19.77 -7.01 8.40
C HIS A 13 18.34 -6.53 8.65
N THR A 14 17.38 -7.48 8.59
CA THR A 14 15.95 -7.22 8.77
C THR A 14 15.61 -6.53 10.11
N GLU A 15 16.42 -6.74 11.15
CA GLU A 15 16.27 -6.04 12.45
C GLU A 15 16.34 -4.52 12.30
N THR A 16 17.11 -4.01 11.35
CA THR A 16 17.19 -2.58 11.05
C THR A 16 15.86 -2.05 10.53
N ILE A 17 15.20 -2.81 9.66
CA ILE A 17 13.90 -2.45 9.09
C ILE A 17 12.82 -2.53 10.17
N GLN A 18 12.85 -3.58 11.01
CA GLN A 18 11.97 -3.70 12.18
C GLN A 18 12.12 -2.50 13.12
N TRP A 19 13.36 -2.09 13.39
CA TRP A 19 13.64 -0.93 14.24
C TRP A 19 13.15 0.37 13.63
N LEU A 20 13.38 0.61 12.33
CA LEU A 20 12.84 1.78 11.63
C LEU A 20 11.31 1.81 11.65
N TYR A 21 10.65 0.67 11.50
CA TYR A 21 9.19 0.57 11.63
C TYR A 21 8.72 0.86 13.06
N LEU A 22 9.42 0.37 14.09
CA LEU A 22 9.11 0.71 15.48
C LEU A 22 9.20 2.22 15.75
N LEU A 23 10.19 2.89 15.16
CA LEU A 23 10.39 4.32 15.36
C LEU A 23 9.28 5.21 14.77
N ILE A 24 8.46 4.70 13.85
CA ILE A 24 7.32 5.48 13.34
C ILE A 24 6.22 5.63 14.41
N GLY A 25 6.14 4.73 15.39
CA GLY A 25 5.25 4.85 16.56
C GLY A 25 5.79 5.74 17.69
N SER A 26 6.83 6.54 17.42
CA SER A 26 7.46 7.42 18.41
C SER A 26 6.62 8.67 18.70
N LYS A 27 6.69 9.19 19.93
CA LYS A 27 6.09 10.49 20.30
C LYS A 27 6.84 11.69 19.71
N PHE A 28 8.04 11.49 19.17
CA PHE A 28 8.88 12.56 18.64
C PHE A 28 8.71 12.69 17.13
N ARG A 29 7.99 13.73 16.66
CA ARG A 29 7.68 13.96 15.23
C ARG A 29 8.90 13.91 14.31
N LEU A 30 10.04 14.47 14.72
CA LEU A 30 11.27 14.43 13.91
C LEU A 30 11.80 12.99 13.70
N VAL A 31 11.65 12.13 14.72
CA VAL A 31 12.05 10.72 14.65
C VAL A 31 11.12 9.96 13.71
N VAL A 32 9.81 10.18 13.84
CA VAL A 32 8.79 9.59 12.94
C VAL A 32 9.06 9.99 11.50
N LYS A 33 9.21 11.29 11.24
CA LYS A 33 9.50 11.85 9.91
C LYS A 33 10.74 11.24 9.27
N THR A 34 11.83 11.19 10.02
CA THR A 34 13.10 10.65 9.52
C THR A 34 12.99 9.16 9.23
N SER A 35 12.30 8.41 10.09
CA SER A 35 12.11 6.96 9.93
C SER A 35 11.25 6.65 8.70
N LEU A 36 10.15 7.37 8.49
CA LEU A 36 9.32 7.24 7.30
C LEU A 36 10.10 7.54 6.02
N LYS A 37 10.93 8.60 6.00
CA LYS A 37 11.79 8.91 4.84
C LYS A 37 12.78 7.79 4.54
N LEU A 38 13.38 7.19 5.57
CA LEU A 38 14.31 6.07 5.39
C LEU A 38 13.61 4.83 4.87
N LEU A 39 12.42 4.52 5.38
CA LEU A 39 11.59 3.41 4.88
C LEU A 39 11.14 3.64 3.43
N LEU A 40 10.79 4.87 3.06
CA LEU A 40 10.48 5.23 1.68
C LEU A 40 11.69 5.01 0.76
N VAL A 41 12.86 5.55 1.12
CA VAL A 41 14.10 5.34 0.37
C VAL A 41 14.44 3.86 0.24
N PHE A 42 14.15 3.06 1.28
CA PHE A 42 14.36 1.62 1.26
C PHE A 42 13.44 0.91 0.25
N VAL A 43 12.12 1.16 0.27
CA VAL A 43 11.17 0.53 -0.66
C VAL A 43 11.37 1.03 -2.10
N GLU A 44 11.75 2.29 -2.29
CA GLU A 44 12.04 2.86 -3.61
C GLU A 44 13.30 2.33 -4.26
N TYR A 45 14.24 1.81 -3.47
CA TYR A 45 15.51 1.31 -3.98
C TYR A 45 15.36 0.06 -4.85
N SER A 46 14.45 -0.84 -4.48
CA SER A 46 14.17 -2.06 -5.24
C SER A 46 12.80 -2.64 -4.88
N GLU A 47 12.07 -3.17 -5.87
CA GLU A 47 10.78 -3.83 -5.64
C GLU A 47 10.89 -5.02 -4.67
N SER A 48 12.04 -5.71 -4.64
CA SER A 48 12.30 -6.82 -3.72
C SER A 48 12.40 -6.41 -2.25
N ASN A 49 12.49 -5.10 -1.96
CA ASN A 49 12.50 -4.58 -0.60
C ASN A 49 11.10 -4.50 0.03
N ALA A 50 10.03 -4.43 -0.77
CA ALA A 50 8.67 -4.35 -0.24
C ALA A 50 8.28 -5.59 0.59
N PRO A 51 8.52 -6.84 0.12
CA PRO A 51 8.31 -8.04 0.94
C PRO A 51 9.11 -8.03 2.25
N LEU A 52 10.36 -7.52 2.23
CA LEU A 52 11.19 -7.41 3.43
C LEU A 52 10.61 -6.43 4.45
N LEU A 53 10.06 -5.32 3.98
CA LEU A 53 9.34 -4.37 4.84
C LEU A 53 8.10 -5.02 5.44
N ILE A 54 7.28 -5.70 4.64
CA ILE A 54 6.06 -6.39 5.09
C ILE A 54 6.40 -7.42 6.18
N GLN A 55 7.45 -8.22 5.97
CA GLN A 55 7.93 -9.19 6.96
C GLN A 55 8.38 -8.52 8.26
N ALA A 56 9.11 -7.40 8.17
CA ALA A 56 9.54 -6.64 9.34
C ALA A 56 8.36 -6.08 10.13
N ILE A 57 7.36 -5.50 9.45
CA ILE A 57 6.12 -4.99 10.05
C ILE A 57 5.38 -6.12 10.76
N ASN A 58 5.14 -7.25 10.06
CA ASN A 58 4.44 -8.39 10.63
C ASN A 58 5.16 -8.92 11.89
N THR A 59 6.49 -8.99 11.84
CA THR A 59 7.31 -9.42 12.98
C THR A 59 7.15 -8.49 14.18
N VAL A 60 7.18 -7.17 13.96
CA VAL A 60 7.04 -6.18 15.04
C VAL A 60 5.64 -6.21 15.64
N ASP A 61 4.61 -6.16 14.80
CA ASP A 61 3.22 -6.06 15.28
C ASP A 61 2.73 -7.36 15.91
N SER A 62 3.10 -8.51 15.33
CA SER A 62 2.80 -9.81 15.95
C SER A 62 3.44 -9.95 17.33
N LYS A 63 4.69 -9.50 17.51
CA LYS A 63 5.36 -9.49 18.82
C LYS A 63 4.67 -8.58 19.84
N ARG A 64 3.98 -7.53 19.37
CA ARG A 64 3.23 -6.58 20.21
C ARG A 64 1.77 -6.98 20.43
N GLY A 65 1.27 -8.00 19.72
CA GLY A 65 -0.15 -8.37 19.70
C GLY A 65 -1.02 -7.34 18.98
N CYS A 66 -0.44 -6.56 18.06
CA CYS A 66 -1.14 -5.56 17.25
C CYS A 66 -1.42 -6.11 15.85
N LYS A 67 -2.39 -5.51 15.15
CA LYS A 67 -2.59 -5.77 13.72
C LYS A 67 -1.41 -5.22 12.91
N GLN A 68 -1.10 -5.88 11.80
CA GLN A 68 -0.05 -5.44 10.89
C GLN A 68 -0.34 -4.00 10.42
N TRP A 69 0.68 -3.13 10.38
CA TRP A 69 0.57 -1.70 10.05
C TRP A 69 0.00 -0.81 11.16
N SER A 70 -0.23 -1.33 12.37
CA SER A 70 -0.84 -0.56 13.47
C SER A 70 -0.22 0.81 13.71
N ASN A 71 1.11 0.93 13.75
CA ASN A 71 1.79 2.22 13.96
C ASN A 71 1.53 3.23 12.83
N ALA A 72 1.41 2.75 11.59
CA ALA A 72 1.12 3.60 10.45
C ALA A 72 -0.35 4.06 10.49
N MET A 73 -1.26 3.16 10.86
CA MET A 73 -2.68 3.47 11.02
C MET A 73 -2.94 4.49 12.13
N GLU A 74 -2.17 4.43 13.22
CA GLU A 74 -2.26 5.41 14.31
C GLU A 74 -1.93 6.83 13.83
N ILE A 75 -0.89 6.98 12.98
CA ILE A 75 -0.54 8.27 12.38
C ILE A 75 -1.69 8.77 11.47
N LEU A 76 -2.30 7.88 10.68
CA LEU A 76 -3.41 8.25 9.80
C LEU A 76 -4.70 8.61 10.54
N ALA A 77 -4.88 8.10 11.76
CA ALA A 77 -6.05 8.35 12.59
C ALA A 77 -5.95 9.65 13.42
N GLU A 78 -4.80 10.33 13.43
CA GLU A 78 -4.58 11.53 14.25
C GLU A 78 -5.45 12.71 13.76
N LYS A 79 -6.35 13.21 14.62
CA LYS A 79 -7.35 14.24 14.27
C LYS A 79 -6.93 15.68 14.62
N ASP A 80 -5.97 15.86 15.52
CA ASP A 80 -5.58 17.17 16.06
C ASP A 80 -4.16 17.56 15.64
N GLY A 81 -4.02 18.74 15.00
CA GLY A 81 -2.70 19.27 14.62
C GLY A 81 -1.97 18.44 13.56
N VAL A 82 -2.74 17.88 12.62
CA VAL A 82 -2.29 17.01 11.52
C VAL A 82 -1.06 17.58 10.83
N ASP A 83 0.06 16.87 10.99
CA ASP A 83 1.22 17.06 10.15
C ASP A 83 0.93 16.35 8.81
N THR A 84 0.30 17.08 7.89
CA THR A 84 -0.10 16.56 6.57
C THR A 84 1.07 15.93 5.83
N GLU A 85 2.31 16.39 6.09
CA GLU A 85 3.51 15.79 5.51
C GLU A 85 3.71 14.34 5.98
N LEU A 86 3.46 14.05 7.27
CA LEU A 86 3.53 12.69 7.80
C LEU A 86 2.43 11.80 7.20
N LEU A 87 1.20 12.32 7.06
CA LEU A 87 0.12 11.59 6.39
C LEU A 87 0.50 11.21 4.96
N VAL A 88 1.07 12.17 4.21
CA VAL A 88 1.54 11.93 2.85
C VAL A 88 2.64 10.88 2.84
N TYR A 89 3.60 10.92 3.77
CA TYR A 89 4.66 9.91 3.84
C TYR A 89 4.13 8.52 4.16
N VAL A 90 3.22 8.38 5.12
CA VAL A 90 2.62 7.09 5.48
C VAL A 90 1.82 6.53 4.30
N MET A 91 0.95 7.34 3.70
CA MET A 91 0.14 6.91 2.56
C MET A 91 1.01 6.54 1.35
N THR A 92 2.08 7.31 1.10
CA THR A 92 3.04 7.00 0.03
C THR A 92 3.77 5.69 0.30
N LEU A 93 4.17 5.43 1.55
CA LEU A 93 4.85 4.19 1.93
C LEU A 93 3.95 2.97 1.71
N ILE A 94 2.68 3.06 2.16
CA ILE A 94 1.67 2.01 1.95
C ILE A 94 1.48 1.76 0.45
N ASN A 95 1.20 2.81 -0.33
CA ASN A 95 0.94 2.68 -1.76
C ASN A 95 2.13 2.09 -2.53
N LYS A 96 3.37 2.51 -2.21
CA LYS A 96 4.57 1.93 -2.84
C LYS A 96 4.79 0.48 -2.47
N THR A 97 4.51 0.12 -1.22
CA THR A 97 4.64 -1.26 -0.75
C THR A 97 3.62 -2.16 -1.44
N LEU A 98 2.37 -1.71 -1.54
CA LEU A 98 1.30 -2.43 -2.25
C LEU A 98 1.61 -2.57 -3.75
N ALA A 99 2.08 -1.49 -4.40
CA ALA A 99 2.39 -1.51 -5.82
C ALA A 99 3.55 -2.44 -6.20
N ALA A 100 4.39 -2.82 -5.23
CA ALA A 100 5.53 -3.71 -5.42
C ALA A 100 5.19 -5.19 -5.12
N LEU A 101 3.93 -5.51 -4.79
CA LEU A 101 3.50 -6.90 -4.60
C LEU A 101 3.45 -7.65 -5.95
N PRO A 102 3.87 -8.92 -5.97
CA PRO A 102 4.11 -9.66 -7.22
C PRO A 102 2.82 -10.11 -7.91
N ASP A 103 1.72 -10.20 -7.17
CA ASP A 103 0.45 -10.73 -7.64
C ASP A 103 -0.75 -10.03 -6.97
N GLN A 104 -1.90 -10.23 -7.60
CA GLN A 104 -3.16 -9.59 -7.23
C GLN A 104 -3.71 -10.12 -5.89
N ASP A 105 -3.47 -11.39 -5.56
CA ASP A 105 -3.96 -12.03 -4.33
C ASP A 105 -3.29 -11.39 -3.12
N SER A 106 -1.96 -11.34 -3.14
CA SER A 106 -1.14 -10.67 -2.14
C SER A 106 -1.55 -9.19 -1.92
N PHE A 107 -1.91 -8.49 -3.01
CA PHE A 107 -2.38 -7.11 -2.95
C PHE A 107 -3.70 -6.97 -2.19
N TYR A 108 -4.70 -7.77 -2.54
CA TYR A 108 -6.02 -7.69 -1.90
C TYR A 108 -5.97 -8.18 -0.45
N ASP A 109 -5.19 -9.20 -0.13
CA ASP A 109 -4.94 -9.64 1.26
C ASP A 109 -4.41 -8.48 2.12
N MET A 110 -3.47 -7.69 1.60
CA MET A 110 -2.90 -6.55 2.31
C MET A 110 -3.88 -5.38 2.42
N VAL A 111 -4.67 -5.13 1.38
CA VAL A 111 -5.73 -4.09 1.40
C VAL A 111 -6.76 -4.43 2.47
N ASP A 112 -7.21 -5.68 2.55
CA ASP A 112 -8.19 -6.12 3.54
C ASP A 112 -7.68 -5.90 4.98
N VAL A 113 -6.41 -6.24 5.24
CA VAL A 113 -5.75 -5.99 6.55
C VAL A 113 -5.78 -4.50 6.94
N LEU A 114 -5.59 -3.63 5.97
CA LEU A 114 -5.61 -2.19 6.19
C LEU A 114 -7.09 -1.66 6.27
N GLU A 115 -8.05 -2.25 5.54
CA GLU A 115 -9.51 -1.93 5.60
C GLU A 115 -10.07 -2.16 6.99
N GLU A 116 -9.73 -3.31 7.57
CA GLU A 116 -10.14 -3.67 8.92
C GLU A 116 -9.63 -2.69 9.99
N GLN A 117 -8.66 -1.84 9.67
CA GLN A 117 -8.10 -0.83 10.57
C GLN A 117 -8.61 0.59 10.28
N GLY A 118 -9.48 0.78 9.28
CA GLY A 118 -10.20 2.03 9.05
C GLY A 118 -9.63 2.93 7.95
N ILE A 119 -8.68 2.47 7.13
CA ILE A 119 -8.53 3.06 5.79
C ILE A 119 -9.70 2.54 4.95
N HIS A 120 -10.30 3.39 4.14
CA HIS A 120 -11.23 2.97 3.11
C HIS A 120 -10.64 3.39 1.77
N TRP A 121 -10.34 2.44 0.89
CA TRP A 121 -9.93 2.70 -0.49
C TRP A 121 -11.19 3.01 -1.30
N ALA A 122 -11.83 4.13 -0.99
CA ALA A 122 -12.84 4.66 -1.89
C ALA A 122 -12.12 5.16 -3.16
N ASP A 123 -12.34 4.46 -4.28
CA ASP A 123 -12.20 4.94 -5.67
C ASP A 123 -10.82 4.96 -6.38
N GLN A 124 -9.80 4.19 -5.97
CA GLN A 124 -8.52 4.10 -6.72
C GLN A 124 -7.98 2.68 -6.96
N ALA A 125 -8.83 1.69 -7.20
CA ALA A 125 -8.36 0.44 -7.81
C ALA A 125 -8.06 0.69 -9.29
N PRO A 126 -6.82 0.51 -9.80
CA PRO A 126 -6.63 0.43 -11.24
C PRO A 126 -7.45 -0.76 -11.77
N PRO A 127 -8.19 -0.61 -12.88
CA PRO A 127 -8.96 -1.72 -13.42
C PRO A 127 -8.02 -2.89 -13.72
N PRO A 128 -8.43 -4.14 -13.42
CA PRO A 128 -7.60 -5.30 -13.67
C PRO A 128 -7.18 -5.33 -15.14
N ARG A 129 -5.88 -5.37 -15.40
CA ARG A 129 -5.35 -5.61 -16.75
C ARG A 129 -5.84 -7.00 -17.17
N SER A 130 -6.87 -7.02 -18.03
CA SER A 130 -7.58 -8.17 -18.61
C SER A 130 -8.97 -8.52 -18.06
N ALA A 131 -9.82 -7.55 -17.75
CA ALA A 131 -11.26 -7.78 -17.84
C ALA A 131 -11.75 -7.40 -19.25
N PRO A 132 -12.35 -8.32 -20.04
CA PRO A 132 -13.03 -7.92 -21.27
C PRO A 132 -14.24 -7.05 -20.90
N PRO A 133 -14.57 -6.03 -21.72
CA PRO A 133 -15.67 -5.13 -21.42
C PRO A 133 -16.99 -5.93 -21.32
N PRO A 134 -17.89 -5.57 -20.37
CA PRO A 134 -19.20 -6.20 -20.31
C PRO A 134 -19.89 -5.95 -21.64
N HIS A 135 -20.35 -7.04 -22.27
CA HIS A 135 -21.13 -6.98 -23.51
C HIS A 135 -22.25 -5.96 -23.32
N THR A 136 -22.13 -4.82 -24.01
CA THR A 136 -23.22 -3.88 -24.23
C THR A 136 -24.41 -4.69 -24.70
N ALA A 137 -25.47 -4.69 -23.89
CA ALA A 137 -26.75 -5.28 -24.21
C ALA A 137 -27.07 -4.95 -25.67
N GLN A 138 -27.06 -5.98 -26.51
CA GLN A 138 -27.49 -5.86 -27.88
C GLN A 138 -28.92 -5.34 -27.85
N THR A 139 -29.04 -4.10 -28.30
CA THR A 139 -30.27 -3.51 -28.80
C THR A 139 -30.82 -4.46 -29.85
N SER A 140 -31.73 -5.36 -29.48
CA SER A 140 -32.58 -6.07 -30.43
C SER A 140 -33.56 -5.07 -31.03
N ARG A 141 -33.05 -4.28 -31.99
CA ARG A 141 -33.87 -3.70 -33.06
C ARG A 141 -34.35 -4.87 -33.92
N SER A 142 -35.51 -5.43 -33.61
CA SER A 142 -36.30 -6.14 -34.62
C SER A 142 -37.01 -5.08 -35.49
N SER A 143 -36.28 -4.55 -36.47
CA SER A 143 -36.85 -3.90 -37.64
C SER A 143 -36.85 -4.93 -38.76
N THR A 144 -37.97 -5.63 -38.96
CA THR A 144 -38.28 -6.27 -40.23
C THR A 144 -38.97 -5.22 -41.11
N ARG A 145 -38.24 -4.81 -42.13
CA ARG A 145 -38.64 -3.91 -43.22
C ARG A 145 -38.93 -4.76 -44.45
N GLY A 146 -39.96 -4.37 -45.23
CA GLY A 146 -40.29 -4.87 -46.57
C GLY A 146 -41.43 -5.89 -46.53
N GLU A 147 -42.44 -5.86 -47.41
CA GLU A 147 -42.33 -5.58 -48.84
C GLU A 147 -43.72 -5.45 -49.52
N THR A 148 -43.79 -4.55 -50.50
CA THR A 148 -44.54 -4.61 -51.80
C THR A 148 -46.07 -4.74 -51.90
N THR A 149 -46.67 -3.67 -52.43
CA THR A 149 -47.57 -3.60 -53.64
C THR A 149 -48.62 -4.70 -53.87
N HIS A 150 -49.91 -4.34 -53.79
CA HIS A 150 -50.79 -4.11 -54.95
C HIS A 150 -52.14 -3.52 -54.52
#